data_AF-A0A349R254-F1
#
_entry.id   AF-A0A349R254-F1
#
_cell.length_a   1.000
_cell.length_b   1.000
_cell.length_c   1.000
_cell.angle_alpha   90.00
_cell.angle_beta   90.00
_cell.angle_gamma   90.00
#
_symmetry.space_group_name_H-M   'P 1'
#
loop_
_entity.id
_entity.type
_entity.pdbx_description
1 polymer ?
#
loop_
_entity_poly.entity_id
_entity_poly.type
_entity_poly.pdbx_seq_one_letter_code
_entity_poly.pdbx_strand_id
1 'polypeptide(L)'
;MFKNDFLESLTKVHWSVPLIFYVPVVVFFSYKALVWGEVSFLTYMGYFIFGLAFWTAFEYALHRWVFHFHPTTEWGKRIAFIFHGVHHDYPRDRMRLVMPLSASIPLALLVYLGFTLFFSNEFILACFFSGF
;
A
#
# COMPACT_ATOMS: atom_id res chain seq x y z
N MET A 1 12.98 -16.29 -8.61
CA MET A 1 13.65 -14.97 -8.46
C MET A 1 14.90 -15.04 -7.60
N PHE A 2 14.91 -15.81 -6.53
CA PHE A 2 16.08 -16.01 -5.67
C PHE A 2 16.48 -17.49 -5.62
N LYS A 3 17.77 -17.77 -5.42
CA LYS A 3 18.26 -19.15 -5.18
C LYS A 3 17.98 -19.63 -3.75
N ASN A 4 17.67 -18.71 -2.85
CA ASN A 4 17.35 -18.99 -1.46
C ASN A 4 15.83 -19.21 -1.34
N ASP A 5 15.43 -20.37 -0.83
CA ASP A 5 14.01 -20.77 -0.76
C ASP A 5 13.18 -19.85 0.15
N PHE A 6 13.78 -19.35 1.24
CA PHE A 6 13.11 -18.40 2.12
C PHE A 6 12.81 -17.08 1.39
N LEU A 7 13.81 -16.48 0.73
CA LEU A 7 13.60 -15.27 -0.06
C LEU A 7 12.64 -15.48 -1.23
N GLU A 8 12.66 -16.65 -1.87
CA GLU A 8 11.71 -16.98 -2.93
C GLU A 8 10.28 -17.08 -2.41
N SER A 9 10.09 -17.66 -1.22
CA SER A 9 8.76 -17.75 -0.59
C SER A 9 8.15 -16.37 -0.32
N LEU A 10 8.96 -15.38 0.05
CA LEU A 10 8.52 -13.99 0.25
C LEU A 10 8.07 -13.28 -1.04
N THR A 11 8.38 -13.84 -2.21
CA THR A 11 7.94 -13.29 -3.51
C THR A 11 6.62 -13.88 -4.00
N LYS A 12 6.13 -14.96 -3.36
CA LYS A 12 4.91 -15.67 -3.79
C LYS A 12 3.78 -15.35 -2.82
N VAL A 13 2.79 -14.61 -3.28
CA VAL A 13 1.69 -14.11 -2.46
C VAL A 13 0.35 -14.43 -3.11
N HIS A 14 -0.50 -15.11 -2.36
CA HIS A 14 -1.86 -15.40 -2.78
C HIS A 14 -2.69 -14.09 -2.76
N TRP A 15 -3.60 -13.93 -3.72
CA TRP A 15 -4.42 -12.70 -3.88
C TRP A 15 -5.24 -12.34 -2.63
N SER A 16 -5.53 -13.30 -1.76
CA SER A 16 -6.27 -13.06 -0.51
C SER A 16 -5.43 -12.43 0.59
N VAL A 17 -4.09 -12.49 0.51
CA VAL A 17 -3.19 -12.01 1.57
C VAL A 17 -3.34 -10.50 1.80
N PRO A 18 -3.34 -9.61 0.78
CA PRO A 18 -3.61 -8.20 0.98
C PRO A 18 -4.97 -7.94 1.66
N LEU A 19 -6.02 -8.69 1.29
CA LEU A 19 -7.34 -8.51 1.88
C LEU A 19 -7.36 -8.90 3.37
N ILE A 20 -6.79 -10.05 3.71
CA ILE A 20 -6.72 -10.53 5.11
C ILE A 20 -5.90 -9.56 5.97
N PHE A 21 -4.88 -8.93 5.41
CA PHE A 21 -4.03 -8.00 6.14
C PHE A 21 -4.62 -6.59 6.24
N TYR A 22 -5.00 -5.98 5.11
CA TYR A 22 -5.38 -4.56 5.08
C TYR A 22 -6.83 -4.31 5.48
N VAL A 23 -7.76 -5.28 5.36
CA VAL A 23 -9.13 -5.09 5.86
C VAL A 23 -9.13 -4.85 7.39
N PRO A 24 -8.44 -5.65 8.22
CA PRO A 24 -8.26 -5.33 9.64
C PRO A 24 -7.59 -3.98 9.92
N VAL A 25 -6.63 -3.56 9.08
CA VAL A 25 -5.96 -2.25 9.23
C VAL A 25 -6.96 -1.12 8.99
N VAL A 26 -7.78 -1.20 7.94
CA VAL A 26 -8.86 -0.24 7.67
C VAL A 26 -9.83 -0.21 8.84
N VAL A 27 -10.30 -1.38 9.31
CA VAL A 27 -11.20 -1.48 10.47
C VAL A 27 -10.60 -0.84 11.71
N PHE A 28 -9.31 -1.07 11.98
CA PHE A 28 -8.63 -0.46 13.11
C PHE A 28 -8.62 1.07 13.02
N PHE A 29 -8.27 1.65 11.87
CA PHE A 29 -8.26 3.10 11.69
C PHE A 29 -9.67 3.71 11.75
N SER A 30 -10.67 3.02 11.18
CA SER A 30 -12.08 3.41 11.32
C SER A 30 -12.53 3.39 12.79
N TYR A 31 -12.16 2.37 13.55
CA TYR A 31 -12.46 2.26 14.98
C TYR A 31 -11.75 3.35 15.78
N LYS A 32 -10.46 3.58 15.52
CA LYS A 32 -9.68 4.66 16.13
C LYS A 32 -10.35 6.01 15.91
N ALA A 33 -10.81 6.30 14.70
CA ALA A 33 -11.49 7.55 14.37
C ALA A 33 -12.87 7.69 15.05
N LEU A 34 -13.74 6.70 14.89
CA LEU A 34 -15.15 6.79 15.29
C LEU A 34 -15.38 6.56 16.78
N VAL A 35 -14.62 5.65 17.39
CA VAL A 35 -14.85 5.21 18.77
C VAL A 35 -13.92 5.93 19.75
N TRP A 36 -12.62 5.95 19.48
CA TRP A 36 -11.67 6.64 20.38
C TRP A 36 -11.61 8.14 20.14
N GLY A 37 -11.64 8.56 18.87
CA GLY A 37 -11.63 9.97 18.51
C GLY A 37 -13.00 10.64 18.55
N GLU A 38 -14.07 9.85 18.72
CA GLU A 38 -15.48 10.30 18.71
C GLU A 38 -15.81 11.21 17.51
N VAL A 39 -15.11 11.01 16.38
CA VAL A 39 -15.30 11.83 15.18
C VAL A 39 -16.70 11.56 14.63
N SER A 40 -17.43 12.62 14.30
CA SER A 40 -18.78 12.47 13.73
C SER A 40 -18.73 11.62 12.46
N PHE A 41 -19.75 10.77 12.26
CA PHE A 41 -19.82 9.89 11.10
C PHE A 41 -19.72 10.65 9.77
N LEU A 42 -20.32 11.86 9.69
CA LEU A 42 -20.26 12.69 8.49
C LEU A 42 -18.84 13.19 8.21
N THR A 43 -18.11 13.63 9.24
CA THR A 43 -16.70 14.03 9.12
C THR A 43 -15.83 12.84 8.70
N TYR A 44 -16.04 11.68 9.33
CA TYR A 44 -15.34 10.43 8.97
C TYR A 44 -15.56 10.08 7.51
N MET A 45 -16.82 10.06 7.03
CA MET A 45 -17.14 9.79 5.62
C MET A 45 -16.50 10.81 4.66
N GLY A 46 -16.50 12.09 5.01
CA GLY A 46 -15.85 13.12 4.19
C GLY A 46 -14.35 12.86 4.01
N TYR A 47 -13.64 12.58 5.10
CA TYR A 47 -12.20 12.27 5.03
C TYR A 47 -11.90 10.90 4.44
N PHE A 48 -12.75 9.90 4.66
CA PHE A 48 -12.61 8.57 4.05
C PHE A 48 -12.69 8.67 2.52
N ILE A 49 -13.70 9.36 1.99
CA ILE A 49 -13.84 9.58 0.53
C ILE A 49 -12.67 10.39 -0.01
N PHE A 50 -12.21 11.41 0.73
CA PHE A 50 -11.03 12.17 0.36
C PHE A 50 -9.76 11.30 0.32
N GLY A 51 -9.58 10.42 1.31
CA GLY A 51 -8.52 9.41 1.35
C GLY A 51 -8.54 8.51 0.12
N LEU A 52 -9.72 7.96 -0.22
CA LEU A 52 -9.90 7.09 -1.38
C LEU A 52 -9.60 7.81 -2.70
N ALA A 53 -10.07 9.06 -2.85
CA ALA A 53 -9.75 9.87 -4.01
C ALA A 53 -8.23 10.13 -4.11
N PHE A 54 -7.58 10.43 -2.98
CA PHE A 54 -6.13 10.62 -2.94
C PHE A 54 -5.38 9.33 -3.26
N TRP A 55 -5.84 8.18 -2.77
CA TRP A 55 -5.29 6.87 -3.11
C TRP A 55 -5.28 6.65 -4.63
N THR A 56 -6.38 6.93 -5.33
CA THR A 56 -6.41 6.74 -6.79
C THR A 56 -5.37 7.60 -7.52
N ALA A 57 -5.14 8.84 -7.07
CA ALA A 57 -4.09 9.70 -7.61
C ALA A 57 -2.69 9.19 -7.26
N PHE A 58 -2.50 8.71 -6.02
CA PHE A 58 -1.25 8.13 -5.55
C PHE A 58 -0.91 6.83 -6.29
N GLU A 59 -1.87 5.93 -6.47
CA GLU A 59 -1.76 4.70 -7.25
C GLU A 59 -1.32 5.01 -8.68
N TYR A 60 -1.98 5.98 -9.33
CA TYR A 60 -1.61 6.42 -10.66
C TYR A 60 -0.16 6.91 -10.72
N ALA A 61 0.23 7.77 -9.77
CA ALA A 61 1.57 8.32 -9.69
C ALA A 61 2.64 7.24 -9.46
N LEU A 62 2.39 6.36 -8.49
CA LEU A 62 3.27 5.26 -8.12
C LEU A 62 3.44 4.29 -9.29
N HIS A 63 2.35 3.89 -9.92
CA HIS A 63 2.39 2.98 -11.05
C HIS A 63 3.13 3.61 -12.23
N ARG A 64 2.77 4.85 -12.61
CA ARG A 64 3.34 5.52 -13.79
C ARG A 64 4.80 5.90 -13.63
N TRP A 65 5.18 6.48 -12.50
CA TRP A 65 6.50 7.11 -12.34
C TRP A 65 7.49 6.29 -11.52
N VAL A 66 7.01 5.44 -10.60
CA VAL A 66 7.90 4.62 -9.75
C VAL A 66 8.02 3.20 -10.31
N PHE A 67 6.90 2.52 -10.52
CA PHE A 67 6.91 1.13 -10.97
C PHE A 67 7.34 0.96 -12.44
N HIS A 68 7.09 1.97 -13.27
CA HIS A 68 7.56 2.04 -14.67
C HIS A 68 8.83 2.90 -14.82
N PHE A 69 9.56 3.14 -13.74
CA PHE A 69 10.89 3.73 -13.85
C PHE A 69 11.87 2.73 -14.46
N HIS A 70 12.73 3.20 -15.37
CA HIS A 70 13.71 2.36 -16.08
C HIS A 70 15.14 2.66 -15.61
N PRO A 71 15.58 2.07 -14.49
CA PRO A 71 16.93 2.29 -13.96
C PRO A 71 18.01 1.75 -14.90
N THR A 72 19.13 2.46 -14.98
CA THR A 72 20.27 2.07 -15.82
C THR A 72 21.24 1.13 -15.11
N THR A 73 21.29 1.14 -13.78
CA THR A 73 22.17 0.29 -12.98
C THR A 73 21.61 -1.12 -12.84
N GLU A 74 22.49 -2.14 -12.80
CA GLU A 74 22.09 -3.55 -12.70
C GLU A 74 21.29 -3.85 -11.43
N TRP A 75 21.70 -3.25 -10.30
CA TRP A 75 20.94 -3.37 -9.06
C TRP A 75 19.56 -2.70 -9.13
N GLY A 76 19.47 -1.52 -9.75
CA GLY A 76 18.20 -0.82 -9.96
C GLY A 76 17.24 -1.64 -10.83
N LYS A 77 17.73 -2.20 -11.95
CA LYS A 77 16.94 -3.07 -12.83
C LYS A 77 16.38 -4.26 -12.07
N ARG A 78 17.19 -4.87 -11.19
CA ARG A 78 16.75 -5.98 -10.35
C ARG A 78 15.63 -5.58 -9.40
N ILE A 79 15.71 -4.40 -8.77
CA ILE A 79 14.64 -3.88 -7.90
C ILE A 79 13.36 -3.60 -8.71
N ALA A 80 13.46 -2.88 -9.82
CA ALA A 80 12.30 -2.60 -10.68
C ALA A 80 11.62 -3.89 -11.14
N PHE A 81 12.41 -4.92 -11.49
CA PHE A 81 11.89 -6.23 -11.82
C PHE A 81 11.15 -6.89 -10.65
N ILE A 82 11.70 -6.85 -9.44
CA ILE A 82 11.07 -7.44 -8.24
C ILE A 82 9.73 -6.77 -7.92
N PHE A 83 9.67 -5.44 -8.02
CA PHE A 83 8.49 -4.67 -7.61
C PHE A 83 7.38 -4.67 -8.64
N HIS A 84 7.70 -4.67 -9.94
CA HIS A 84 6.69 -4.55 -11.00
C HIS A 84 7.01 -5.31 -12.28
N GLY A 85 8.27 -5.38 -12.70
CA GLY A 85 8.64 -6.00 -13.98
C GLY A 85 8.24 -7.49 -14.08
N VAL A 86 8.31 -8.23 -12.97
CA VAL A 86 7.91 -9.65 -12.94
C VAL A 86 6.44 -9.86 -13.31
N HIS A 87 5.56 -8.93 -12.98
CA HIS A 87 4.15 -8.99 -13.35
C HIS A 87 3.95 -8.80 -14.86
N HIS A 88 4.71 -7.90 -15.50
CA HIS A 88 4.66 -7.70 -16.95
C HIS A 88 5.20 -8.89 -17.73
N ASP A 89 6.30 -9.48 -17.28
CA ASP A 89 6.91 -10.64 -17.93
C ASP A 89 6.10 -11.93 -17.73
N TYR A 90 5.43 -12.06 -16.57
CA TYR A 90 4.66 -13.25 -16.18
C TYR A 90 3.22 -12.90 -15.73
N PRO A 91 2.38 -12.34 -16.60
CA PRO A 91 1.07 -11.79 -16.22
C PRO A 91 0.06 -12.86 -15.75
N ARG A 92 0.34 -14.14 -16.03
CA ARG A 92 -0.50 -15.27 -15.63
C ARG A 92 -0.03 -15.94 -14.33
N ASP A 93 1.09 -15.50 -13.75
CA ASP A 93 1.55 -15.99 -12.44
C ASP A 93 0.72 -15.36 -11.32
N ARG A 94 -0.30 -16.10 -10.88
CA ARG A 94 -1.25 -15.65 -9.83
C ARG A 94 -0.56 -15.36 -8.50
N MET A 95 0.62 -15.92 -8.25
CA MET A 95 1.35 -15.74 -6.99
C MET A 95 2.26 -14.50 -7.02
N ARG A 96 2.40 -13.84 -8.17
CA ARG A 96 3.23 -12.63 -8.33
C ARG A 96 2.46 -11.44 -8.91
N LEU A 97 1.14 -11.50 -8.77
CA LEU A 97 0.23 -10.44 -9.22
C LEU A 97 0.11 -9.31 -8.20
N VAL A 98 -0.01 -9.67 -6.91
CA VAL A 98 -0.17 -8.70 -5.82
C VAL A 98 1.17 -8.35 -5.20
N MET A 99 1.30 -7.13 -4.72
CA MET A 99 2.51 -6.71 -4.01
C MET A 99 2.69 -7.52 -2.72
N PRO A 100 3.88 -8.07 -2.45
CA PRO A 100 4.12 -8.80 -1.22
C PRO A 100 4.12 -7.86 0.00
N LEU A 101 3.69 -8.39 1.16
CA LEU A 101 3.64 -7.61 2.41
C LEU A 101 5.00 -7.06 2.84
N SER A 102 6.09 -7.74 2.50
CA SER A 102 7.46 -7.27 2.74
C SER A 102 7.80 -5.98 1.99
N ALA A 103 7.10 -5.66 0.90
CA ALA A 103 7.21 -4.41 0.16
C ALA A 103 6.09 -3.43 0.52
N SER A 104 4.84 -3.91 0.62
CA SER A 104 3.68 -3.05 0.81
C SER A 104 3.59 -2.47 2.23
N ILE A 105 4.01 -3.20 3.27
CA ILE A 105 3.99 -2.69 4.66
C ILE A 105 4.99 -1.54 4.85
N PRO A 106 6.28 -1.67 4.46
CA PRO A 106 7.21 -0.54 4.55
C PRO A 106 6.75 0.69 3.75
N LEU A 107 6.19 0.47 2.55
CA LEU A 107 5.63 1.56 1.75
C LEU A 107 4.46 2.24 2.45
N ALA A 108 3.49 1.48 2.96
CA ALA A 108 2.34 2.01 3.68
C ALA A 108 2.76 2.77 4.95
N LEU A 109 3.74 2.25 5.70
CA LEU A 109 4.28 2.91 6.89
C LEU A 109 4.97 4.24 6.54
N LEU A 110 5.79 4.25 5.49
CA LEU A 110 6.46 5.48 5.03
C LEU A 110 5.43 6.54 4.62
N VAL A 111 4.39 6.14 3.89
CA VAL A 111 3.32 7.04 3.46
C VAL A 111 2.50 7.55 4.66
N TYR A 112 2.15 6.67 5.61
CA TYR A 112 1.48 7.06 6.85
C TYR A 112 2.28 8.10 7.64
N LEU A 113 3.57 7.84 7.87
CA LEU A 113 4.48 8.77 8.54
C LEU A 113 4.60 10.09 7.76
N GLY A 114 4.64 10.04 6.42
CA GLY A 114 4.57 11.23 5.59
C GLY A 114 3.32 12.07 5.88
N PHE A 115 2.15 11.43 5.98
CA PHE A 115 0.91 12.14 6.30
C PHE A 115 0.86 12.72 7.72
N THR A 116 1.57 12.15 8.69
CA THR A 116 1.66 12.76 10.03
C THR A 116 2.29 14.16 10.03
N LEU A 117 3.02 14.53 8.96
CA LEU A 117 3.55 15.88 8.79
C LEU A 117 2.48 16.90 8.38
N PHE A 118 1.37 16.44 7.78
CA PHE A 118 0.30 17.29 7.24
C PHE A 118 -0.96 17.28 8.10
N PHE A 119 -1.16 16.24 8.91
CA PHE A 119 -2.31 16.10 9.81
C PHE A 119 -1.88 16.26 11.27
N SER A 120 -2.31 17.35 11.90
CA SER A 120 -2.05 17.60 13.33
C SER A 120 -2.95 16.81 14.28
N ASN A 121 -4.09 16.30 13.79
CA ASN A 121 -5.03 15.48 14.55
C ASN A 121 -4.97 14.03 14.08
N GLU A 122 -4.52 13.13 14.96
CA GLU A 122 -4.34 11.72 14.63
C GLU A 122 -5.65 10.96 14.32
N PHE A 123 -6.80 11.43 14.82
CA PHE A 123 -8.11 10.84 14.54
C PHE A 123 -8.63 11.26 13.16
N ILE A 124 -8.35 12.50 12.73
CA ILE A 124 -8.63 12.94 11.35
C ILE A 124 -7.71 12.22 10.37
N LEU A 125 -6.43 12.04 10.72
CA LEU A 125 -5.52 11.19 9.94
C LEU A 125 -6.06 9.76 9.85
N ALA A 126 -6.58 9.19 10.95
CA ALA A 126 -7.20 7.86 10.93
C ALA A 126 -8.43 7.79 10.01
N CYS A 127 -9.26 8.84 9.96
CA CYS A 127 -10.37 8.93 9.00
C CYS A 127 -9.85 8.85 7.56
N PHE A 128 -8.89 9.72 7.23
CA PHE A 128 -8.29 9.77 5.89
C PHE A 128 -7.61 8.46 5.51
N PHE A 129 -6.76 7.93 6.40
CA PHE A 129 -5.94 6.74 6.16
C PHE A 129 -6.74 5.43 6.16
N SER A 130 -7.97 5.43 6.68
CA SER A 130 -8.88 4.29 6.50
C SER A 130 -9.46 4.22 5.08
N GLY A 131 -9.52 5.35 4.36
CA GLY A 131 -9.96 5.39 2.96
C GLY A 131 -8.81 5.39 1.95
N PHE A 132 -7.63 5.89 2.34
CA PHE A 132 -6.40 5.85 1.55
C PHE A 132 -5.76 4.45 1.55
#